data_AF-A0A290X3Q9-F1
#
_entry.id   AF-A0A290X3Q9-F1
#
_cell.length_a   1.000
_cell.length_b   1.000
_cell.length_c   1.000
_cell.angle_alpha   90.00
_cell.angle_beta   90.00
_cell.angle_gamma   90.00
#
_symmetry.space_group_name_H-M   'P 1'
#
loop_
_entity.id
_entity.type
_entity.pdbx_description
1 polymer ?
#
loop_
_entity_poly.entity_id
_entity_poly.type
_entity_poly.pdbx_seq_one_letter_code
_entity_poly.pdbx_strand_id
1 'polypeptide(L)'
;MLEIEQKPEDKIAELAMPESEPRRVARGLYWKGWRISSIARHLGIKRSTINSWKARDEWDKAQAIEHVEASAELRLVKLIEKEVKSGSDYKEIDLLARTIVQMARVRRYEQPGGNEVDLNPKLANRNAAPKKKVHRTLPGKASLIFRKKYAESRNP
;
A
#
# COMPACT_ATOMS: atom_id res chain seq x y z
N MET A 1 -19.46 -13.34 40.54
CA MET A 1 -18.77 -13.30 39.24
C MET A 1 -19.60 -12.38 38.36
N LEU A 2 -19.25 -11.09 38.32
CA LEU A 2 -19.95 -10.09 37.51
C LEU A 2 -19.07 -9.85 36.29
N GLU A 3 -19.49 -10.39 35.16
CA GLU A 3 -18.88 -10.11 33.86
C GLU A 3 -19.13 -8.64 33.54
N ILE A 4 -18.06 -7.86 33.58
CA ILE A 4 -18.06 -6.48 33.14
C ILE A 4 -18.19 -6.54 31.62
N GLU A 5 -19.41 -6.38 31.10
CA GLU A 5 -19.64 -6.14 29.68
C GLU A 5 -18.92 -4.83 29.30
N GLN A 6 -17.73 -4.97 28.71
CA GLN A 6 -17.04 -3.84 28.09
C GLN A 6 -17.83 -3.45 26.84
N LYS A 7 -18.38 -2.22 26.85
CA LYS A 7 -19.15 -1.65 25.75
C LYS A 7 -18.29 -1.57 24.48
N PRO A 8 -18.78 -1.94 23.30
CA PRO A 8 -17.99 -1.92 22.05
C PRO A 8 -17.48 -0.52 21.67
N GLU A 9 -18.17 0.51 22.16
CA GLU A 9 -17.82 1.92 22.03
C GLU A 9 -16.56 2.32 22.84
N ASP A 10 -16.26 1.63 23.95
CA ASP A 10 -15.03 1.87 24.72
C ASP A 10 -13.79 1.34 23.98
N LYS A 11 -13.93 0.26 23.19
CA LYS A 11 -12.85 -0.25 22.32
C LYS A 11 -12.58 0.65 21.11
N ILE A 12 -13.57 1.40 20.65
CA ILE A 12 -13.42 2.33 19.51
C ILE A 12 -12.72 3.62 19.95
N ALA A 13 -12.93 4.07 21.20
CA ALA A 13 -12.26 5.24 21.77
C ALA A 13 -10.75 5.03 22.03
N GLU A 14 -10.31 3.79 22.26
CA GLU A 14 -8.89 3.46 22.48
C GLU A 14 -8.07 3.41 21.16
N LEU A 15 -8.73 3.37 20.00
CA LEU A 15 -8.12 3.15 18.69
C LEU A 15 -7.67 4.41 17.95
N ALA A 16 -7.84 5.61 18.52
CA ALA A 16 -7.37 6.85 17.89
C ALA A 16 -7.18 7.98 18.91
N MET A 17 -6.22 7.84 19.83
CA MET A 17 -5.62 9.05 20.42
C MET A 17 -5.01 9.86 19.25
N PRO A 18 -5.48 11.08 18.96
CA PRO A 18 -4.92 11.86 17.87
C PRO A 18 -3.43 12.01 18.12
N GLU A 19 -2.63 11.44 17.23
CA GLU A 19 -1.18 11.54 17.32
C GLU A 19 -0.83 13.02 17.43
N SER A 20 -0.23 13.43 18.56
CA SER A 20 0.04 14.84 18.80
C SER A 20 0.94 15.38 17.69
N GLU A 21 0.65 16.59 17.20
CA GLU A 21 1.48 17.29 16.20
C GLU A 21 2.99 17.18 16.48
N PRO A 22 3.50 17.38 17.71
CA PRO A 22 4.92 17.20 18.00
C PRO A 22 5.44 15.77 17.79
N ARG A 23 4.62 14.73 18.01
CA ARG A 23 4.99 13.33 17.79
C ARG A 23 5.11 13.02 16.29
N ARG A 24 4.16 13.51 15.48
CA ARG A 24 4.20 13.40 14.01
C ARG A 24 5.44 14.08 13.43
N VAL A 25 5.72 15.30 13.87
CA VAL A 25 6.89 16.07 13.41
C VAL A 25 8.20 15.38 13.83
N ALA A 26 8.28 14.89 15.07
CA ALA A 26 9.45 14.13 15.55
C ALA A 26 9.69 12.86 14.71
N ARG A 27 8.64 12.10 14.39
CA ARG A 27 8.72 10.92 13.53
C ARG A 27 9.22 11.27 12.14
N GLY A 28 8.66 12.31 11.52
CA GLY A 28 9.10 12.78 10.21
C GLY A 28 10.56 13.23 10.18
N LEU A 29 11.06 13.89 11.24
CA LEU A 29 12.47 14.25 11.35
C LEU A 29 13.37 13.03 11.54
N TYR A 30 12.93 12.05 12.32
CA TYR A 30 13.66 10.80 12.52
C TYR A 30 13.88 10.06 11.21
N TRP A 31 12.82 9.88 10.42
CA TRP A 31 12.90 9.21 9.11
C TRP A 31 13.70 9.99 8.06
N LYS A 32 13.92 11.30 8.25
CA LYS A 32 14.87 12.10 7.46
C LYS A 32 16.34 11.88 7.88
N GLY A 33 16.61 10.99 8.84
CA GLY A 33 17.95 10.68 9.35
C GLY A 33 18.42 11.59 10.49
N TRP A 34 17.55 12.40 11.09
CA TRP A 34 17.94 13.23 12.22
C TRP A 34 18.20 12.39 13.46
N ARG A 35 19.28 12.71 14.19
CA ARG A 35 19.56 12.08 15.49
C ARG A 35 18.49 12.52 16.50
N ILE A 36 18.01 11.59 17.33
CA ILE A 36 16.98 11.86 18.36
C ILE A 36 17.36 13.05 19.26
N SER A 37 18.64 13.20 19.61
CA SER A 37 19.13 14.35 20.40
C SER A 37 18.95 15.69 19.67
N SER A 38 19.12 15.73 18.35
CA SER A 38 18.90 16.93 17.54
C SER A 38 17.41 17.25 17.43
N ILE A 39 16.56 16.23 17.27
CA ILE A 39 15.09 16.38 17.24
C ILE A 39 14.58 16.92 18.58
N ALA A 40 15.06 16.34 19.70
CA ALA A 40 14.73 16.79 21.05
C ALA A 40 15.04 18.28 21.26
N ARG A 41 16.22 18.72 20.82
CA ARG A 41 16.62 20.13 20.89
C ARG A 41 15.77 21.01 19.98
N HIS A 42 15.49 20.57 18.77
CA HIS A 42 14.73 21.33 17.78
C HIS A 42 13.27 21.55 18.21
N LEU A 43 12.64 20.55 18.82
CA LEU A 43 11.25 20.60 19.26
C LEU A 43 11.08 21.06 20.72
N GLY A 44 12.16 21.22 21.48
CA GLY A 44 12.08 21.54 22.90
C GLY A 44 11.51 20.41 23.77
N ILE A 45 11.55 19.16 23.30
CA ILE A 45 10.96 17.99 23.96
C ILE A 45 12.06 17.14 24.60
N LYS A 46 11.79 16.58 25.79
CA LYS A 46 12.74 15.66 26.45
C LYS A 46 13.07 14.48 25.54
N ARG A 47 14.36 14.15 25.44
CA ARG A 47 14.85 13.01 24.64
C ARG A 47 14.19 11.69 25.03
N SER A 48 13.93 11.46 26.31
CA SER A 48 13.25 10.26 26.82
C SER A 48 11.83 10.10 26.26
N THR A 49 11.10 11.20 26.08
CA THR A 49 9.76 11.21 25.49
C THR A 49 9.81 10.74 24.04
N ILE A 50 10.74 11.28 23.23
CA ILE A 50 10.90 10.88 21.82
C ILE A 50 11.35 9.41 21.70
N ASN A 51 12.27 8.96 22.55
CA ASN A 51 12.66 7.55 22.60
C ASN A 51 11.47 6.64 22.93
N SER A 52 10.60 7.07 23.84
CA SER A 52 9.39 6.30 24.19
C SER A 52 8.42 6.20 23.01
N TRP A 53 8.24 7.29 22.24
CA TRP A 53 7.43 7.25 21.01
C TRP A 53 8.04 6.35 19.95
N LYS A 54 9.34 6.49 19.69
CA LYS A 54 10.09 5.64 18.76
C LYS A 54 9.97 4.16 19.10
N ALA A 55 10.05 3.80 20.38
CA ALA A 55 9.91 2.42 20.82
C ALA A 55 8.47 1.91 20.69
N ARG A 56 7.47 2.72 21.08
CA ARG A 56 6.06 2.34 21.04
C ARG A 56 5.52 2.17 19.63
N ASP A 57 5.90 3.05 18.72
CA ASP A 57 5.46 3.02 17.31
C ASP A 57 6.47 2.30 16.41
N GLU A 58 7.50 1.69 17.00
CA GLU A 58 8.51 0.91 16.31
C GLU A 58 9.11 1.59 15.07
N TRP A 59 9.49 2.87 15.18
CA TRP A 59 9.89 3.68 14.01
C TRP A 59 11.06 3.09 13.20
N ASP A 60 11.85 2.18 13.79
CA ASP A 60 12.95 1.48 13.13
C ASP A 60 12.50 0.35 12.20
N LYS A 61 11.32 -0.22 12.44
CA LYS A 61 10.77 -1.32 11.65
C LYS A 61 9.98 -0.83 10.44
N ALA A 62 9.70 0.48 10.38
CA ALA A 62 8.93 1.06 9.31
C ALA A 62 9.61 0.82 7.95
N GLN A 63 8.84 0.37 6.97
CA GLN A 63 9.34 0.11 5.63
C GLN A 63 9.49 1.42 4.86
N ALA A 64 10.38 1.43 3.86
CA ALA A 64 10.60 2.61 3.02
C ALA A 64 9.32 3.14 2.37
N ILE A 65 8.37 2.25 2.02
CA ILE A 65 7.07 2.64 1.46
C ILE A 65 6.24 3.44 2.48
N GLU A 66 6.27 3.07 3.76
CA GLU A 66 5.54 3.77 4.82
C GLU A 66 6.08 5.18 5.04
N HIS A 67 7.39 5.37 4.84
CA HIS A 67 8.01 6.71 4.90
C HIS A 67 7.51 7.59 3.76
N VAL A 68 7.41 7.04 2.56
CA VAL A 68 6.92 7.76 1.38
C VAL A 68 5.43 8.09 1.53
N GLU A 69 4.62 7.14 2.03
CA GLU A 69 3.20 7.34 2.31
C GLU A 69 2.98 8.48 3.30
N ALA A 70 3.66 8.44 4.45
CA ALA A 70 3.53 9.49 5.47
C ALA A 70 3.97 10.87 4.96
N SER A 71 5.02 10.92 4.13
CA SER A 71 5.47 12.18 3.54
C SER A 71 4.50 12.71 2.49
N ALA A 72 3.93 11.82 1.67
CA ALA A 72 2.94 12.18 0.65
C ALA A 72 1.64 12.69 1.28
N GLU A 73 1.16 12.02 2.34
CA GLU A 73 -0.01 12.43 3.11
C GLU A 73 0.17 13.83 3.70
N LEU A 74 1.28 14.07 4.40
CA LEU A 74 1.56 15.38 5.02
C LEU A 74 1.62 16.50 3.96
N ARG A 75 2.22 16.22 2.80
CA ARG A 75 2.29 17.19 1.71
C ARG A 75 0.90 17.47 1.14
N LEU A 76 0.07 16.44 0.98
CA LEU A 76 -1.29 16.57 0.48
C LEU A 76 -2.16 17.41 1.43
N VAL A 77 -2.13 17.12 2.74
CA VAL A 77 -2.85 17.92 3.76
C VAL A 77 -2.46 19.40 3.66
N LYS A 78 -1.14 19.69 3.62
CA LYS A 78 -0.64 21.06 3.48
C LYS A 78 -1.13 21.76 2.21
N LEU A 79 -1.22 21.05 1.09
CA LEU A 79 -1.73 21.62 -0.16
C LEU A 79 -3.24 21.86 -0.11
N ILE A 80 -4.00 20.97 0.53
CA ILE A 80 -5.44 21.11 0.72
C ILE A 80 -5.77 22.32 1.60
N GLU A 81 -5.05 22.49 2.71
CA GLU A 81 -5.22 23.60 3.65
C GLU A 81 -4.80 24.96 3.10
N LYS A 82 -4.03 24.99 2.00
CA LYS A 82 -3.59 26.23 1.36
C LYS A 82 -4.79 27.08 0.90
N GLU A 83 -4.92 28.30 1.40
CA GLU A 83 -6.05 29.20 1.11
C GLU A 83 -6.18 29.53 -0.39
N VAL A 84 -5.08 29.98 -1.01
CA VAL A 84 -5.02 30.29 -2.44
C VAL A 84 -4.18 29.24 -3.15
N LYS A 85 -4.81 28.46 -4.04
CA LYS A 85 -4.16 27.41 -4.82
C LYS A 85 -3.89 27.90 -6.24
N SER A 86 -2.66 27.67 -6.71
CA SER A 86 -2.24 27.86 -8.09
C SER A 86 -2.55 26.61 -8.93
N GLY A 87 -2.50 26.73 -10.26
CA GLY A 87 -2.61 25.57 -11.15
C GLY A 87 -1.55 24.50 -10.90
N SER A 88 -0.34 24.89 -10.46
CA SER A 88 0.71 23.95 -10.09
C SER A 88 0.35 23.14 -8.84
N ASP A 89 -0.30 23.77 -7.84
CA ASP A 89 -0.72 23.09 -6.62
C ASP A 89 -1.77 22.01 -6.94
N TYR A 90 -2.75 22.32 -7.81
CA TYR A 90 -3.74 21.33 -8.24
C TYR A 90 -3.11 20.13 -8.96
N LYS A 91 -2.09 20.37 -9.79
CA LYS A 91 -1.35 19.30 -10.45
C LYS A 91 -0.58 18.44 -9.45
N GLU A 92 0.02 19.06 -8.43
CA GLU A 92 0.72 18.32 -7.37
C GLU A 92 -0.26 17.47 -6.55
N ILE A 93 -1.42 18.02 -6.17
CA ILE A 93 -2.49 17.28 -5.49
C ILE A 93 -2.91 16.05 -6.30
N ASP A 94 -3.14 16.22 -7.61
CA ASP A 94 -3.55 15.12 -8.48
C ASP A 94 -2.45 14.03 -8.62
N LEU A 95 -1.18 14.43 -8.72
CA LEU A 95 -0.06 13.49 -8.75
C LEU A 95 0.10 12.74 -7.42
N LEU A 96 -0.05 13.43 -6.29
CA LEU A 96 0.01 12.83 -4.95
C LEU A 96 -1.15 11.86 -4.74
N ALA A 97 -2.38 12.24 -5.11
CA ALA A 97 -3.54 11.36 -5.02
C ALA A 97 -3.35 10.07 -5.84
N ARG A 98 -2.79 10.17 -7.05
CA ARG A 98 -2.46 8.99 -7.87
C ARG A 98 -1.39 8.12 -7.23
N THR A 99 -0.39 8.73 -6.59
CA THR A 99 0.66 8.01 -5.86
C THR A 99 0.08 7.21 -4.70
N ILE A 100 -0.82 7.82 -3.91
CA ILE A 100 -1.52 7.14 -2.80
C ILE A 100 -2.29 5.91 -3.29
N VAL A 101 -3.00 6.03 -4.42
CA VAL A 101 -3.69 4.87 -5.02
C VAL A 101 -2.70 3.78 -5.44
N GLN A 102 -1.53 4.12 -6.00
CA GLN A 102 -0.52 3.09 -6.33
C GLN A 102 0.04 2.42 -5.08
N MET A 103 0.31 3.17 -4.02
CA MET A 103 0.80 2.61 -2.75
C MET A 103 -0.23 1.65 -2.14
N ALA A 104 -1.52 2.01 -2.17
CA ALA A 104 -2.60 1.12 -1.74
C ALA A 104 -2.68 -0.19 -2.56
N ARG A 105 -2.40 -0.13 -3.87
CA ARG A 105 -2.32 -1.33 -4.73
C ARG A 105 -1.14 -2.21 -4.38
N VAL A 106 0.03 -1.62 -4.11
CA VAL A 106 1.21 -2.36 -3.65
C VAL A 106 0.90 -3.05 -2.32
N ARG A 107 0.30 -2.35 -1.36
CA ARG A 107 -0.14 -2.97 -0.09
C ARG A 107 -1.14 -4.10 -0.31
N ARG A 108 -2.09 -3.96 -1.25
CA ARG A 108 -3.04 -5.03 -1.58
C ARG A 108 -2.34 -6.25 -2.17
N TYR A 109 -1.34 -6.04 -3.03
CA TYR A 109 -0.55 -7.09 -3.64
C TYR A 109 0.30 -7.86 -2.61
N GLU A 110 0.87 -7.16 -1.62
CA GLU A 110 1.70 -7.77 -0.57
C GLU A 110 0.90 -8.61 0.45
N GLN A 111 -0.41 -8.41 0.54
CA GLN A 111 -1.27 -9.19 1.43
C GLN A 111 -1.50 -10.63 0.92
N PRO A 112 -1.80 -11.59 1.82
CA PRO A 112 -2.17 -12.95 1.42
C PRO A 112 -3.31 -12.96 0.39
N GLY A 113 -3.09 -13.63 -0.74
CA GLY A 113 -4.05 -13.68 -1.86
C GLY A 113 -3.96 -12.50 -2.83
N GLY A 114 -3.01 -11.58 -2.65
CA GLY A 114 -2.67 -10.56 -3.64
C GLY A 114 -2.07 -11.18 -4.91
N ASN A 115 -2.36 -10.58 -6.07
CA ASN A 115 -1.86 -11.04 -7.36
C ASN A 115 -1.56 -9.87 -8.31
N GLU A 116 -0.93 -10.15 -9.45
CA GLU A 116 -0.49 -9.13 -10.42
C GLU A 116 -1.64 -8.22 -10.93
N VAL A 117 -2.90 -8.67 -10.82
CA VAL A 117 -4.07 -7.90 -11.22
C VAL A 117 -4.30 -6.69 -10.29
N ASP A 118 -3.93 -6.80 -9.02
CA ASP A 118 -4.05 -5.71 -8.04
C ASP A 118 -3.11 -4.54 -8.37
N LEU A 119 -1.92 -4.85 -8.89
CA LEU A 119 -0.94 -3.84 -9.33
C LEU A 119 -1.36 -3.17 -10.64
N ASN A 120 -1.85 -3.96 -11.59
CA ASN A 120 -2.15 -3.48 -12.94
C ASN A 120 -3.64 -3.60 -13.30
N PRO A 121 -4.41 -2.49 -13.23
CA PRO A 121 -5.84 -2.51 -13.57
C PRO A 121 -6.11 -2.88 -15.03
N LYS A 122 -5.13 -2.74 -15.94
CA LYS A 122 -5.30 -3.20 -17.33
C LYS A 122 -5.41 -4.73 -17.41
N LEU A 123 -4.75 -5.47 -16.50
CA LEU A 123 -4.90 -6.93 -16.42
C LEU A 123 -6.30 -7.31 -15.97
N ALA A 124 -6.89 -6.57 -15.02
CA ALA A 124 -8.26 -6.78 -14.58
C ALA A 124 -9.23 -6.62 -15.75
N ASN A 125 -9.09 -5.51 -16.50
CA ASN A 125 -9.92 -5.23 -17.66
C ASN A 125 -9.77 -6.28 -18.77
N ARG A 126 -8.55 -6.79 -18.99
CA ARG A 126 -8.30 -7.89 -19.94
C ARG A 126 -8.95 -9.20 -19.49
N ASN A 127 -8.91 -9.51 -18.20
CA ASN A 127 -9.47 -10.74 -17.64
C ASN A 127 -11.00 -10.69 -17.54
N ALA A 128 -11.59 -9.49 -17.43
CA ALA A 128 -13.03 -9.28 -17.42
C ALA A 128 -13.69 -9.56 -18.78
N ALA A 129 -12.96 -9.36 -19.88
CA ALA A 129 -13.46 -9.70 -21.20
C ALA A 129 -13.57 -11.23 -21.37
N PRO A 130 -14.61 -11.74 -22.05
CA PRO A 130 -14.73 -13.17 -22.33
C PRO A 130 -13.48 -13.64 -23.08
N LYS A 131 -12.79 -14.64 -22.53
CA LYS A 131 -11.56 -15.18 -23.12
C LYS A 131 -11.86 -15.58 -24.57
N LYS A 132 -11.13 -15.00 -25.52
CA LYS A 132 -11.22 -15.37 -26.94
C LYS A 132 -11.00 -16.87 -27.03
N LYS A 133 -12.04 -17.62 -27.43
CA LYS A 133 -11.94 -19.07 -27.60
C LYS A 133 -10.80 -19.30 -28.58
N VAL A 134 -9.76 -20.00 -28.13
CA VAL A 134 -8.71 -20.45 -29.03
C VAL A 134 -9.41 -21.33 -30.05
N HIS A 135 -9.42 -20.90 -31.31
CA HIS A 135 -9.86 -21.74 -32.40
C HIS A 135 -8.86 -22.91 -32.42
N ARG A 136 -9.24 -24.06 -31.85
CA ARG A 136 -8.51 -25.30 -32.07
C ARG A 136 -8.67 -25.57 -33.55
N THR A 137 -7.69 -25.13 -34.35
CA THR A 137 -7.56 -25.61 -35.71
C THR A 137 -7.51 -27.12 -35.59
N LEU A 138 -8.48 -27.78 -36.22
CA LEU A 138 -8.44 -29.23 -36.35
C LEU A 138 -7.05 -29.56 -36.90
N PRO A 139 -6.34 -30.53 -36.31
CA PRO A 139 -5.09 -31.00 -36.90
C PRO A 139 -5.37 -31.26 -38.38
N GLY A 140 -4.64 -30.59 -39.29
CA GLY A 140 -4.80 -30.79 -40.73
C GLY A 140 -4.72 -32.29 -41.07
N LYS A 141 -5.25 -32.72 -42.21
CA LYS A 141 -5.34 -34.14 -42.58
C LYS A 141 -4.04 -34.92 -42.29
N ALA A 142 -2.87 -34.30 -42.53
CA ALA A 142 -1.56 -34.86 -42.19
C ALA A 142 -1.35 -35.16 -40.69
N SER A 143 -1.76 -34.29 -39.77
CA SER A 143 -1.62 -34.53 -38.33
C SER A 143 -2.67 -35.51 -37.78
N LEU A 144 -3.84 -35.63 -38.42
CA LEU A 144 -4.79 -36.72 -38.13
C LEU A 144 -4.22 -38.08 -38.57
N ILE A 145 -3.65 -38.15 -39.77
CA ILE A 145 -2.99 -39.36 -40.29
C ILE A 145 -1.80 -39.72 -39.39
N PHE A 146 -0.95 -38.74 -39.05
CA PHE A 146 0.18 -38.96 -38.16
C PHE A 146 -0.27 -39.49 -36.80
N ARG A 147 -1.29 -38.89 -36.18
CA ARG A 147 -1.81 -39.32 -34.88
C ARG A 147 -2.45 -40.72 -34.93
N LYS A 148 -3.16 -41.05 -36.02
CA LYS A 148 -3.75 -42.38 -36.22
C LYS A 148 -2.67 -43.44 -36.38
N LYS A 149 -1.67 -43.18 -37.24
CA LYS A 149 -0.53 -44.08 -37.48
C LYS A 149 0.32 -44.28 -36.21
N TYR A 150 0.51 -43.22 -35.42
CA TYR A 150 1.21 -43.30 -34.13
C TYR A 150 0.42 -44.03 -33.03
N ALA A 151 -0.91 -44.02 -33.08
CA ALA A 151 -1.75 -44.73 -32.13
C ALA A 151 -1.78 -46.24 -32.44
N GLU A 152 -1.87 -46.59 -33.74
CA GLU A 152 -1.82 -47.97 -34.23
C GLU A 152 -0.45 -48.62 -33.97
N SER A 153 0.65 -47.87 -34.03
CA SER A 153 2.00 -48.40 -33.75
C SER A 153 2.32 -48.56 -32.25
N ARG A 154 1.45 -48.08 -31.35
CA ARG A 154 1.71 -48.02 -29.91
C ARG A 154 0.94 -49.05 -29.09
N ASN A 155 0.06 -49.81 -29.73
CA ASN A 155 -0.62 -50.93 -29.10
C ASN A 155 -0.46 -52.17 -30.00
N PRO A 156 0.56 -53.02 -29.74
CA PRO A 156 0.74 -54.27 -30.49
C PRO A 156 -0.39 -55.27 -30.21
#